data_AF-A0A6A8LPU7-F1
#
_entry.id   AF-A0A6A8LPU7-F1
#
_cell.length_a   1.000
_cell.length_b   1.000
_cell.length_c   1.000
_cell.angle_alpha   90.00
_cell.angle_beta   90.00
_cell.angle_gamma   90.00
#
_symmetry.space_group_name_H-M   'P 1'
#
loop_
_entity.id
_entity.type
_entity.pdbx_description
1 polymer ?
#
loop_
_entity_poly.entity_id
_entity_poly.type
_entity_poly.pdbx_seq_one_letter_code
_entity_poly.pdbx_strand_id
1 'polypeptide(L)'
;MQLHLSERALKILAKEKIKDAKVTDKELVDVYEEILSVVNKHFELYDISKFRQKLNEGLELFKELPIYNVYESNKIKQVGKFEVLNRILIGLHANAMRTDLKVLGIKVNLGQMQVKGGIKLSPDAKLIYQSPTGIFSRAVRVKDLG
;
A
#
# COMPACT_ATOMS: atom_id res chain seq x y z
N MET A 1 5.56 9.90 3.19
CA MET A 1 5.32 8.95 4.30
C MET A 1 5.83 7.59 3.86
N GLN A 2 6.51 6.87 4.74
CA GLN A 2 7.02 5.54 4.48
C GLN A 2 6.21 4.52 5.27
N LEU A 3 5.89 3.40 4.65
CA LEU A 3 5.25 2.27 5.32
C LEU A 3 6.32 1.58 6.20
N HIS A 4 6.08 1.52 7.50
CA HIS A 4 6.92 0.79 8.44
C HIS A 4 6.16 -0.43 8.93
N LEU A 5 6.72 -1.62 8.66
CA LEU A 5 6.19 -2.90 9.14
C LEU A 5 7.15 -3.51 10.16
N SER A 6 6.61 -4.36 11.01
CA SER A 6 7.31 -5.14 12.00
C SER A 6 8.31 -6.08 11.33
N GLU A 7 9.40 -6.39 12.01
CA GLU A 7 10.37 -7.37 11.53
C GLU A 7 9.71 -8.75 11.27
N ARG A 8 8.70 -9.10 12.08
CA ARG A 8 7.90 -10.31 11.88
C ARG A 8 7.18 -10.28 10.53
N ALA A 9 6.48 -9.19 10.20
CA ALA A 9 5.79 -9.06 8.92
C ALA A 9 6.75 -9.12 7.73
N LEU A 10 7.90 -8.46 7.84
CA LEU A 10 8.94 -8.51 6.80
C LEU A 10 9.50 -9.93 6.61
N LYS A 11 9.73 -10.67 7.71
CA LYS A 11 10.16 -12.08 7.65
C LYS A 11 9.12 -12.97 6.99
N ILE A 12 7.84 -12.76 7.28
CA ILE A 12 6.73 -13.51 6.65
C ILE A 12 6.71 -13.24 5.14
N LEU A 13 6.78 -11.97 4.72
CA LEU A 13 6.81 -11.60 3.31
C LEU A 13 8.02 -12.19 2.58
N ALA A 14 9.19 -12.22 3.22
CA ALA A 14 10.41 -12.79 2.65
C ALA A 14 10.30 -14.31 2.38
N LYS A 15 9.42 -15.03 3.09
CA LYS A 15 9.22 -16.48 2.89
C LYS A 15 8.74 -16.82 1.47
N GLU A 16 8.11 -15.89 0.75
CA GLU A 16 7.68 -16.10 -0.63
C GLU A 16 8.82 -16.59 -1.54
N LYS A 17 10.03 -16.08 -1.32
CA LYS A 17 11.21 -16.38 -2.14
C LYS A 17 12.02 -17.57 -1.64
N ILE A 18 11.65 -18.15 -0.49
CA ILE A 18 12.38 -19.24 0.14
C ILE A 18 11.69 -20.56 -0.22
N LYS A 19 12.42 -21.43 -0.92
CA LYS A 19 11.92 -22.76 -1.27
C LYS A 19 11.55 -23.55 -0.01
N ASP A 20 10.40 -24.21 -0.03
CA ASP A 20 9.87 -25.05 1.05
C ASP A 20 9.58 -24.32 2.38
N ALA A 21 9.60 -22.97 2.39
CA ALA A 21 9.22 -22.20 3.57
C ALA A 21 7.73 -22.38 3.87
N LYS A 22 7.43 -22.85 5.08
CA LYS A 22 6.05 -22.95 5.55
C LYS A 22 5.53 -21.58 5.96
N VAL A 23 4.43 -21.19 5.34
CA VAL A 23 3.64 -20.01 5.70
C VAL A 23 2.20 -20.43 5.87
N THR A 24 1.58 -19.88 6.90
CA THR A 24 0.18 -20.13 7.21
C THR A 24 -0.68 -19.01 6.64
N ASP A 25 -1.94 -19.35 6.40
CA ASP A 25 -2.93 -18.38 5.97
C ASP A 25 -3.05 -17.19 6.93
N LYS A 26 -3.10 -17.52 8.23
CA LYS A 26 -3.17 -16.55 9.32
C LYS A 26 -1.98 -15.59 9.32
N GLU A 27 -0.76 -16.05 9.09
CA GLU A 27 0.42 -15.17 9.03
C GLU A 27 0.27 -14.08 7.95
N LEU A 28 -0.33 -14.40 6.80
CA LEU A 28 -0.52 -13.42 5.72
C LEU A 28 -1.68 -12.46 6.01
N VAL A 29 -2.73 -12.94 6.68
CA VAL A 29 -3.82 -12.10 7.19
C VAL A 29 -3.31 -11.13 8.25
N ASP A 30 -2.50 -11.59 9.21
CA ASP A 30 -1.86 -10.75 10.22
C ASP A 30 -1.03 -9.61 9.56
N VAL A 31 -0.29 -9.92 8.48
CA VAL A 31 0.47 -8.91 7.71
C VAL A 31 -0.45 -7.90 7.05
N TYR A 32 -1.57 -8.34 6.47
CA TYR A 32 -2.55 -7.44 5.86
C TYR A 32 -3.14 -6.49 6.92
N GLU A 33 -3.55 -7.02 8.07
CA GLU A 33 -4.11 -6.24 9.17
C GLU A 33 -3.09 -5.22 9.72
N GLU A 34 -1.82 -5.60 9.81
CA GLU A 34 -0.75 -4.67 10.18
C GLU A 34 -0.61 -3.52 9.17
N ILE A 35 -0.64 -3.84 7.87
CA ILE A 35 -0.64 -2.82 6.80
C ILE A 35 -1.85 -1.88 6.98
N LEU A 36 -3.05 -2.41 7.20
CA LEU A 36 -4.25 -1.60 7.43
C LEU A 36 -4.11 -0.70 8.64
N SER A 37 -3.53 -1.19 9.74
CA SER A 37 -3.29 -0.39 10.94
C SER A 37 -2.42 0.83 10.64
N VAL A 38 -1.31 0.63 9.93
CA VAL A 38 -0.39 1.72 9.55
C VAL A 38 -1.03 2.67 8.53
N VAL A 39 -1.72 2.15 7.52
CA VAL A 39 -2.42 2.93 6.50
C VAL A 39 -3.52 3.78 7.13
N ASN A 40 -4.35 3.21 7.99
CA ASN A 40 -5.44 3.92 8.65
C ASN A 40 -4.91 4.99 9.59
N LYS A 41 -3.78 4.77 10.25
CA LYS A 41 -3.20 5.74 11.19
C LYS A 41 -2.46 6.89 10.50
N HIS A 42 -1.78 6.63 9.40
CA HIS A 42 -0.83 7.60 8.84
C HIS A 42 -1.20 8.09 7.42
N PHE A 43 -1.90 7.31 6.61
CA PHE A 43 -2.03 7.58 5.17
C PHE A 43 -3.32 8.36 4.84
N GLU A 44 -3.54 9.52 5.46
CA GLU A 44 -4.76 10.32 5.27
C GLU A 44 -5.05 10.68 3.79
N LEU A 45 -4.00 10.94 3.00
CA LEU A 45 -4.14 11.22 1.56
C LEU A 45 -4.76 10.06 0.78
N TYR A 46 -4.73 8.84 1.30
CA TYR A 46 -5.36 7.67 0.68
C TYR A 46 -6.89 7.64 0.88
N ASP A 47 -7.49 8.67 1.49
CA ASP A 47 -8.93 8.91 1.37
C ASP A 47 -9.33 9.41 -0.03
N ILE A 48 -8.38 9.98 -0.77
CA ILE A 48 -8.58 10.26 -2.20
C ILE A 48 -8.96 8.94 -2.87
N SER A 49 -10.05 8.96 -3.63
CA SER A 49 -10.62 7.77 -4.28
C SER A 49 -11.04 6.64 -3.32
N LYS A 50 -11.16 6.92 -2.01
CA LYS A 50 -11.57 6.01 -0.93
C LYS A 50 -10.65 4.78 -0.78
N PHE A 51 -9.34 4.92 -1.02
CA PHE A 51 -8.44 3.76 -0.95
C PHE A 51 -8.37 3.15 0.45
N ARG A 52 -8.30 3.95 1.52
CA ARG A 52 -8.33 3.40 2.91
C ARG A 52 -9.57 2.56 3.14
N GLN A 53 -10.76 3.11 2.90
CA GLN A 53 -12.02 2.38 3.04
C GLN A 53 -12.02 1.07 2.23
N LYS A 54 -11.65 1.13 0.95
CA LYS A 54 -11.64 -0.04 0.06
C LYS A 54 -10.63 -1.11 0.46
N LEU A 55 -9.49 -0.73 1.02
CA LEU A 55 -8.52 -1.69 1.56
C LEU A 55 -9.08 -2.40 2.80
N ASN A 56 -9.81 -1.68 3.67
CA ASN A 56 -10.48 -2.31 4.82
C ASN A 56 -11.58 -3.27 4.36
N GLU A 57 -12.43 -2.87 3.41
CA GLU A 57 -13.47 -3.73 2.82
C GLU A 57 -12.87 -4.94 2.09
N GLY A 58 -11.70 -4.77 1.47
CA GLY A 58 -10.98 -5.83 0.77
C GLY A 58 -10.39 -6.92 1.65
N LEU A 59 -10.34 -6.75 2.98
CA LEU A 59 -9.80 -7.75 3.90
C LEU A 59 -10.59 -9.07 3.86
N GLU A 60 -11.92 -9.00 3.78
CA GLU A 60 -12.75 -10.20 3.72
C GLU A 60 -12.52 -10.98 2.42
N LEU A 61 -12.43 -10.29 1.28
CA LEU A 61 -12.06 -10.89 0.01
C LEU A 61 -10.64 -11.48 0.04
N PHE A 62 -9.70 -10.81 0.71
CA PHE A 62 -8.33 -11.28 0.85
C PHE A 62 -8.25 -12.59 1.63
N LYS A 63 -9.07 -12.76 2.68
CA LYS A 63 -9.08 -13.97 3.51
C LYS A 63 -9.41 -15.22 2.70
N GLU A 64 -10.23 -15.10 1.65
CA GLU A 64 -10.66 -16.20 0.78
C GLU A 64 -9.64 -16.60 -0.29
N LEU A 65 -8.57 -15.81 -0.48
CA LEU A 65 -7.58 -16.08 -1.52
C LEU A 65 -6.67 -17.26 -1.17
N PRO A 66 -6.18 -18.01 -2.17
CA PRO A 66 -5.13 -18.99 -1.93
C PRO A 66 -3.83 -18.29 -1.49
N ILE A 67 -2.96 -18.97 -0.74
CA ILE A 67 -1.67 -18.42 -0.31
C ILE A 67 -0.82 -17.97 -1.51
N TYR A 68 -0.74 -18.82 -2.53
CA TYR A 68 0.02 -18.60 -3.76
C TYR A 68 -0.90 -18.47 -4.97
N ASN A 69 -0.38 -17.89 -6.06
CA ASN A 69 -1.10 -17.80 -7.33
C ASN A 69 -1.45 -19.21 -7.85
N VAL A 70 -2.68 -19.36 -8.34
CA VAL A 70 -3.13 -20.58 -9.01
C VAL A 70 -3.00 -20.37 -10.51
N TYR A 71 -2.26 -21.28 -11.17
CA TYR A 71 -1.98 -21.21 -12.61
C TYR A 71 -2.81 -22.24 -13.37
N GLU A 72 -3.30 -21.83 -14.54
CA GLU A 72 -3.95 -22.68 -15.53
C GLU A 72 -3.33 -22.39 -16.89
N SER A 73 -2.72 -23.40 -17.51
CA SER A 73 -2.03 -23.26 -18.80
C SER A 73 -1.02 -22.09 -18.83
N ASN A 74 -0.16 -22.00 -17.82
CA ASN A 74 0.84 -20.94 -17.61
C ASN A 74 0.27 -19.51 -17.45
N LYS A 75 -1.05 -19.34 -17.31
CA LYS A 75 -1.68 -18.06 -16.97
C LYS A 75 -2.17 -18.09 -15.54
N ILE A 76 -2.11 -16.96 -14.85
CA ILE A 76 -2.70 -16.83 -13.51
C ILE A 76 -4.22 -16.90 -13.65
N LYS A 77 -4.82 -17.97 -13.13
CA LYS A 77 -6.27 -18.14 -13.01
C LYS A 77 -6.80 -17.38 -11.79
N GLN A 78 -6.07 -17.45 -10.68
CA GLN A 78 -6.42 -16.78 -9.44
C GLN A 78 -5.17 -16.21 -8.77
N VAL A 79 -5.26 -14.95 -8.36
CA VAL A 79 -4.20 -14.26 -7.64
C VAL A 79 -4.19 -14.73 -6.18
N GLY A 80 -3.01 -15.03 -5.64
CA GLY A 80 -2.82 -15.43 -4.25
C GLY A 80 -2.47 -14.27 -3.32
N LYS A 81 -2.48 -14.56 -2.01
CA LYS A 81 -2.25 -13.59 -0.94
C LYS A 81 -0.90 -12.88 -1.05
N PHE A 82 0.19 -13.59 -1.36
CA PHE A 82 1.51 -12.95 -1.52
C PHE A 82 1.53 -11.89 -2.63
N GLU A 83 1.00 -12.24 -3.80
CA GLU A 83 0.92 -11.33 -4.93
C GLU A 83 0.04 -10.11 -4.60
N VAL A 84 -1.08 -10.31 -3.89
CA VAL A 84 -1.90 -9.19 -3.41
C VAL A 84 -1.15 -8.30 -2.42
N LEU A 85 -0.46 -8.87 -1.42
CA LEU A 85 0.34 -8.09 -0.48
C LEU A 85 1.43 -7.31 -1.19
N ASN A 86 2.14 -7.95 -2.13
CA ASN A 86 3.16 -7.29 -2.95
C ASN A 86 2.56 -6.11 -3.75
N ARG A 87 1.39 -6.31 -4.37
CA ARG A 87 0.68 -5.23 -5.09
C ARG A 87 0.29 -4.08 -4.18
N ILE A 88 -0.18 -4.37 -2.96
CA ILE A 88 -0.49 -3.33 -1.96
C ILE A 88 0.78 -2.55 -1.61
N LEU A 89 1.87 -3.24 -1.30
CA LEU A 89 3.15 -2.60 -0.97
C LEU A 89 3.66 -1.70 -2.09
N ILE A 90 3.53 -2.12 -3.36
CA ILE A 90 3.88 -1.30 -4.52
C ILE A 90 2.98 -0.05 -4.58
N GLY A 91 1.67 -0.18 -4.41
CA GLY A 91 0.74 0.96 -4.45
C GLY A 91 0.82 1.91 -3.24
N LEU A 92 1.40 1.45 -2.13
CA LEU A 92 1.73 2.26 -0.96
C LEU A 92 3.11 2.91 -1.06
N HIS A 93 3.94 2.50 -2.02
CA HIS A 93 5.26 3.06 -2.22
C HIS A 93 5.14 4.48 -2.82
N ALA A 94 6.00 5.39 -2.37
CA ALA A 94 6.13 6.74 -2.93
C ALA A 94 6.86 6.76 -4.30
N ASN A 95 6.48 5.87 -5.23
CA ASN A 95 7.00 5.83 -6.60
C ASN A 95 5.84 5.90 -7.62
N ALA A 96 6.16 5.98 -8.91
CA ALA A 96 5.14 6.08 -9.97
C ALA A 96 4.49 4.74 -10.33
N MET A 97 4.92 3.62 -9.71
CA MET A 97 4.39 2.31 -10.03
C MET A 97 2.94 2.19 -9.54
N ARG A 98 2.14 1.51 -10.34
CA ARG A 98 0.71 1.31 -10.08
C ARG A 98 0.38 -0.15 -10.30
N THR A 99 -0.36 -0.72 -9.37
CA THR A 99 -0.82 -2.10 -9.41
C THR A 99 -2.34 -2.12 -9.32
N ASP A 100 -2.94 -3.10 -10.01
CA ASP A 100 -4.37 -3.33 -9.89
C ASP A 100 -4.66 -4.19 -8.66
N LEU A 101 -5.73 -3.84 -7.94
CA LEU A 101 -6.26 -4.61 -6.82
C LEU A 101 -7.71 -5.00 -7.09
N LYS A 102 -8.01 -5.36 -8.35
CA LYS A 102 -9.36 -5.74 -8.77
C LYS A 102 -9.88 -6.95 -8.01
N VAL A 103 -8.99 -7.86 -7.61
CA VAL A 103 -9.32 -9.04 -6.77
C VAL A 103 -9.87 -8.64 -5.41
N LEU A 104 -9.57 -7.43 -4.93
CA LEU A 104 -10.12 -6.86 -3.69
C LEU A 104 -11.29 -5.90 -3.96
N GLY A 105 -11.89 -5.92 -5.16
CA GLY A 105 -12.96 -5.01 -5.54
C GLY A 105 -12.50 -3.56 -5.85
N ILE A 106 -11.19 -3.30 -5.84
CA ILE A 106 -10.64 -1.96 -6.09
C ILE A 106 -10.45 -1.75 -7.59
N LYS A 107 -11.35 -0.99 -8.20
CA LYS A 107 -11.34 -0.70 -9.66
C LYS A 107 -10.26 0.27 -10.11
N VAL A 108 -9.82 1.17 -9.22
CA VAL A 108 -8.81 2.18 -9.50
C VAL A 108 -7.46 1.66 -9.01
N ASN A 109 -6.40 1.83 -9.79
CA ASN A 109 -5.06 1.42 -9.38
C ASN A 109 -4.66 2.12 -8.08
N LEU A 110 -4.17 1.34 -7.11
CA LEU A 110 -3.75 1.89 -5.81
C LEU A 110 -2.61 2.90 -6.02
N GLY A 111 -2.67 4.02 -5.30
CA GLY A 111 -1.69 5.12 -5.42
C GLY A 111 -2.00 6.12 -6.54
N GLN A 112 -3.02 5.90 -7.36
CA GLN A 112 -3.48 6.89 -8.34
C GLN A 112 -4.26 8.02 -7.67
N MET A 113 -3.53 8.99 -7.12
CA MET A 113 -4.10 10.18 -6.48
C MET A 113 -4.54 11.21 -7.51
N GLN A 114 -5.71 10.98 -8.11
CA GLN A 114 -6.33 11.94 -9.04
C GLN A 114 -7.47 12.67 -8.34
N VAL A 115 -7.31 13.99 -8.18
CA VAL A 115 -8.35 14.89 -7.69
C VAL A 115 -8.74 15.83 -8.82
N LYS A 116 -10.05 15.95 -9.08
CA LYS A 116 -10.57 16.88 -10.09
C LYS A 116 -10.19 18.31 -9.69
N GLY A 117 -9.43 19.00 -10.54
CA GLY A 117 -8.92 20.35 -10.24
C GLY A 117 -7.61 20.39 -9.44
N GLY A 118 -6.92 19.25 -9.30
CA GLY A 118 -5.61 19.18 -8.63
C GLY A 118 -5.68 19.03 -7.11
N ILE A 119 -4.51 18.86 -6.48
CA ILE A 119 -4.39 18.81 -5.02
C ILE A 119 -4.58 20.23 -4.48
N LYS A 120 -5.59 20.42 -3.63
CA LYS A 120 -5.80 21.69 -2.92
C LYS A 120 -4.94 21.71 -1.66
N LEU A 121 -4.00 22.64 -1.60
CA LEU A 121 -3.18 22.86 -0.41
C LEU A 121 -3.88 23.88 0.49
N SER A 122 -3.92 23.62 1.79
CA SER A 122 -4.39 24.61 2.76
C SER A 122 -3.33 25.71 2.96
N PRO A 123 -3.72 26.90 3.45
CA PRO A 123 -2.76 27.96 3.77
C PRO A 123 -1.67 27.53 4.78
N ASP A 124 -2.01 26.59 5.68
CA ASP A 124 -1.09 26.04 6.67
C ASP A 124 -0.28 24.83 6.17
N ALA A 125 -0.55 24.34 4.95
CA ALA A 125 0.30 23.32 4.32
C ALA A 125 1.73 23.85 4.24
N LYS A 126 2.71 22.95 4.35
CA LYS A 126 4.13 23.29 4.34
C LYS A 126 4.83 22.69 3.13
N LEU A 127 5.57 23.50 2.39
CA LEU A 127 6.59 23.02 1.47
C LEU A 127 7.84 22.69 2.29
N ILE A 128 8.31 21.45 2.17
CA ILE A 128 9.50 20.96 2.85
C ILE A 128 10.61 20.82 1.81
N TYR A 129 11.58 21.70 1.87
CA TYR A 129 12.81 21.61 1.09
C TYR A 129 13.80 20.77 1.88
N GLN A 130 14.29 19.70 1.27
CA GLN A 130 15.14 18.72 1.95
C GLN A 130 16.44 18.51 1.17
N SER A 131 17.58 18.45 1.87
CA SER A 131 18.88 18.14 1.27
C SER A 131 18.87 16.72 0.68
N PRO A 132 19.80 16.38 -0.25
CA PRO A 132 19.86 15.04 -0.85
C PRO A 132 19.92 13.90 0.17
N THR A 133 20.61 14.13 1.30
CA THR A 133 20.74 13.17 2.41
C THR A 133 19.55 13.14 3.36
N GLY A 134 18.63 14.10 3.27
CA GLY A 134 17.53 14.24 4.19
C GLY A 134 17.83 14.92 5.52
N ILE A 135 19.12 15.15 5.85
CA ILE A 135 19.58 15.64 7.16
C ILE A 135 19.15 17.09 7.42
N PHE A 136 19.25 17.94 6.41
CA PHE A 136 18.85 19.35 6.52
C PHE A 136 17.51 19.54 5.82
N SER A 137 16.60 20.23 6.50
CA SER A 137 15.31 20.61 5.92
C SER A 137 14.90 22.02 6.30
N ARG A 138 14.18 22.68 5.39
CA ARG A 138 13.52 23.96 5.60
C ARG A 138 12.04 23.80 5.28
N ALA A 139 11.18 24.15 6.23
CA ALA A 139 9.74 24.16 6.03
C ALA A 139 9.24 25.60 5.85
N VAL A 140 8.44 25.84 4.82
CA VAL A 140 7.79 27.14 4.54
C VAL A 140 6.30 26.90 4.37
N ARG A 141 5.45 27.67 5.07
CA ARG A 141 3.99 27.50 4.91
C ARG A 141 3.56 28.11 3.59
N VAL A 142 2.52 27.55 2.97
CA VAL A 142 1.99 28.02 1.68
C VAL A 142 1.55 29.49 1.77
N LYS A 143 0.93 29.90 2.88
CA LYS A 143 0.55 31.31 3.11
C LYS A 143 1.72 32.29 3.18
N ASP A 144 2.94 31.81 3.40
CA ASP A 144 4.14 32.64 3.48
C ASP A 144 4.83 32.76 2.10
N LEU A 145 4.25 32.21 1.01
CA LEU A 145 4.84 32.17 -0.34
C LEU A 145 4.31 33.23 -1.31
N GLY A 146 3.26 33.98 -0.98
CA GLY A 146 2.68 35.02 -1.84
C GLY A 146 1.31 35.48 -1.38
#